data_AF-A0A355RYH9-F1
#
_entry.id   AF-A0A355RYH9-F1
#
_cell.length_a   1.000
_cell.length_b   1.000
_cell.length_c   1.000
_cell.angle_alpha   90.00
_cell.angle_beta   90.00
_cell.angle_gamma   90.00
#
_symmetry.space_group_name_H-M   'P 1'
#
loop_
_entity.id
_entity.type
_entity.pdbx_description
1 polymer ?
#
loop_
_entity_poly.entity_id
_entity_poly.type
_entity_poly.pdbx_seq_one_letter_code
_entity_poly.pdbx_strand_id
1 'polypeptide(L)'
;QEMKGMQSKNIISVVKHFPGHGDTSVDSHVGLPVINNDADRLKGFELVPFASAIENNTDGIMIAHILLPKIDSDNPASMSKTIITNMLRDEMDFKGIVITDDMTMGAIVKNYNIGEAAVRSINAGSDIILVCHGFDNQVAVIDALRKAASDGRITQKRIDESLYRIIKLKNKYMLADKPSEPADVSNINQHIKSVLNSYMK
;
A
#
# COMPACT_ATOMS: atom_id res chain seq x y z
N GLN A 1 -4.68 8.26 16.25
CA GLN A 1 -3.64 9.12 16.88
C GLN A 1 -2.24 8.84 16.34
N GLU A 2 -1.87 7.59 16.06
CA GLU A 2 -0.53 7.20 15.55
C GLU A 2 -0.13 7.92 14.25
N MET A 3 -1.00 7.93 13.24
CA MET A 3 -0.76 8.60 11.96
C MET A 3 -0.33 10.07 12.14
N LYS A 4 -1.08 10.82 12.96
CA LYS A 4 -0.76 12.23 13.28
C LYS A 4 0.54 12.36 14.06
N GLY A 5 0.84 11.42 14.95
CA GLY A 5 2.12 11.34 15.64
C GLY A 5 3.30 11.21 14.68
N MET A 6 3.23 10.26 13.74
CA MET A 6 4.25 10.07 12.70
C MET A 6 4.40 11.32 11.82
N GLN A 7 3.29 11.86 11.33
CA GLN A 7 3.28 13.09 10.54
C GLN A 7 3.94 14.27 11.27
N SER A 8 3.68 14.44 12.58
CA SER A 8 4.31 15.50 13.39
C SER A 8 5.82 15.40 13.52
N LYS A 9 6.39 14.24 13.20
CA LYS A 9 7.83 13.95 13.20
C LYS A 9 8.41 13.86 11.79
N ASN A 10 7.70 14.36 10.77
CA ASN A 10 8.10 14.28 9.37
C ASN A 10 8.32 12.82 8.90
N ILE A 11 7.55 11.89 9.44
CA ILE A 11 7.51 10.49 8.97
C ILE A 11 6.25 10.32 8.10
N ILE A 12 6.43 9.75 6.91
CA ILE A 12 5.33 9.40 6.02
C ILE A 12 4.60 8.19 6.62
N SER A 13 3.34 8.38 6.97
CA SER A 13 2.48 7.30 7.48
C SER A 13 1.69 6.66 6.33
N VAL A 14 1.56 5.32 6.37
CA VAL A 14 0.75 4.56 5.42
C VAL A 14 -0.29 3.73 6.18
N VAL A 15 -1.57 4.00 5.92
CA VAL A 15 -2.69 3.27 6.54
C VAL A 15 -2.93 1.98 5.78
N LYS A 16 -3.15 0.87 6.49
CA LYS A 16 -3.20 -0.46 5.88
C LYS A 16 -4.05 -1.46 6.66
N HIS A 17 -4.57 -2.53 6.04
CA HIS A 17 -4.50 -2.85 4.62
C HIS A 17 -5.90 -2.68 4.01
N PHE A 18 -6.05 -1.77 3.05
CA PHE A 18 -7.33 -1.46 2.41
C PHE A 18 -7.78 -2.59 1.47
N PRO A 19 -9.07 -2.93 1.36
CA PRO A 19 -10.24 -2.30 2.01
C PRO A 19 -10.59 -2.88 3.41
N GLY A 20 -9.68 -3.63 4.03
CA GLY A 20 -9.88 -4.25 5.33
C GLY A 20 -9.44 -5.72 5.32
N HIS A 21 -8.40 -6.03 6.09
CA HIS A 21 -7.83 -7.39 6.21
C HIS A 21 -8.05 -7.98 7.61
N GLY A 22 -9.02 -7.45 8.35
CA GLY A 22 -9.29 -7.83 9.75
C GLY A 22 -10.16 -9.08 9.91
N ASP A 23 -10.88 -9.48 8.85
CA ASP A 23 -11.86 -10.58 8.84
C ASP A 23 -11.44 -11.70 7.88
N THR A 24 -10.15 -12.06 7.90
CA THR A 24 -9.62 -13.15 7.08
C THR A 24 -9.26 -14.37 7.90
N SER A 25 -9.66 -15.54 7.43
CA SER A 25 -9.25 -16.83 7.98
C SER A 25 -8.01 -17.43 7.32
N VAL A 26 -7.51 -16.82 6.23
CA VAL A 26 -6.35 -17.27 5.47
C VAL A 26 -5.27 -16.19 5.54
N ASP A 27 -4.04 -16.61 5.83
CA ASP A 27 -2.87 -15.73 5.78
C ASP A 27 -2.46 -15.46 4.31
N SER A 28 -2.44 -14.18 3.92
CA SER A 28 -2.04 -13.73 2.58
C SER A 28 -0.59 -14.07 2.22
N HIS A 29 0.28 -14.32 3.20
CA HIS A 29 1.62 -14.84 2.93
C HIS A 29 1.58 -16.27 2.39
N VAL A 30 0.56 -17.04 2.74
CA VAL A 30 0.42 -18.45 2.39
C VAL A 30 -0.43 -18.64 1.13
N GLY A 31 -1.52 -17.89 0.98
CA GLY A 31 -2.44 -18.01 -0.16
C GLY A 31 -3.42 -16.84 -0.24
N LEU A 32 -4.22 -16.78 -1.31
CA LEU A 32 -5.15 -15.66 -1.54
C LEU A 32 -6.37 -15.76 -0.60
N PRO A 33 -6.56 -14.83 0.36
CA PRO A 33 -7.75 -14.82 1.19
C PRO A 33 -8.97 -14.38 0.37
N VAL A 34 -10.08 -15.08 0.54
CA VAL A 34 -11.35 -14.77 -0.12
C VAL A 34 -12.36 -14.37 0.93
N ILE A 35 -12.93 -13.16 0.80
CA ILE A 35 -13.91 -12.61 1.75
C ILE A 35 -15.21 -12.36 0.99
N ASN A 36 -16.33 -12.90 1.49
CA ASN A 36 -17.64 -12.81 0.85
C ASN A 36 -18.49 -11.62 1.34
N ASN A 37 -17.82 -10.53 1.71
CA ASN A 37 -18.46 -9.29 2.15
C ASN A 37 -18.81 -8.42 0.93
N ASP A 38 -19.96 -7.75 0.98
CA ASP A 38 -20.39 -6.80 -0.06
C ASP A 38 -19.97 -5.37 0.29
N ALA A 39 -20.22 -4.44 -0.64
CA ALA A 39 -19.85 -3.04 -0.47
C ALA A 39 -20.52 -2.37 0.73
N ASP A 40 -21.77 -2.72 1.05
CA ASP A 40 -22.50 -2.15 2.19
C ASP A 40 -21.90 -2.60 3.51
N ARG A 41 -21.53 -3.88 3.63
CA ARG A 41 -20.77 -4.39 4.76
C ARG A 41 -19.45 -3.64 4.94
N LEU A 42 -18.66 -3.53 3.87
CA LEU A 42 -17.38 -2.81 3.91
C LEU A 42 -17.55 -1.36 4.36
N LYS A 43 -18.52 -0.64 3.79
CA LYS A 43 -18.82 0.76 4.16
C LYS A 43 -19.25 0.90 5.62
N GLY A 44 -20.03 -0.05 6.13
CA GLY A 44 -20.54 -0.04 7.50
C GLY A 44 -19.53 -0.45 8.57
N PHE A 45 -18.39 -1.04 8.21
CA PHE A 45 -17.42 -1.54 9.19
C PHE A 45 -15.96 -1.38 8.74
N GLU A 46 -15.50 -2.16 7.77
CA GLU A 46 -14.07 -2.24 7.43
C GLU A 46 -13.50 -0.91 6.89
N LEU A 47 -14.31 -0.12 6.17
CA LEU A 47 -13.91 1.16 5.58
C LEU A 47 -13.98 2.35 6.54
N VAL A 48 -14.67 2.23 7.67
CA VAL A 48 -14.81 3.29 8.68
C VAL A 48 -13.46 3.89 9.11
N PRO A 49 -12.43 3.08 9.49
CA PRO A 49 -11.12 3.63 9.84
C PRO A 49 -10.41 4.30 8.65
N PHE A 50 -10.63 3.85 7.41
CA PHE A 50 -10.01 4.46 6.22
C PHE A 50 -10.66 5.80 5.88
N ALA A 51 -11.98 5.91 5.95
CA ALA A 51 -12.70 7.17 5.78
C ALA A 51 -12.20 8.22 6.79
N SER A 52 -12.10 7.83 8.07
CA SER A 52 -11.55 8.69 9.12
C SER A 52 -10.09 9.10 8.84
N ALA A 53 -9.26 8.19 8.35
CA ALA A 53 -7.87 8.50 7.99
C ALA A 53 -7.77 9.49 6.81
N ILE A 54 -8.65 9.36 5.80
CA ILE A 54 -8.72 10.26 4.65
C ILE A 54 -9.15 11.66 5.08
N GLU A 55 -10.20 11.78 5.89
CA GLU A 55 -10.63 13.06 6.50
C GLU A 55 -9.50 13.71 7.31
N ASN A 56 -8.66 12.88 7.92
CA ASN A 56 -7.48 13.31 8.66
C ASN A 56 -6.23 13.47 7.80
N ASN A 57 -6.36 13.59 6.47
CA ASN A 57 -5.26 13.84 5.54
C ASN A 57 -4.15 12.78 5.61
N THR A 58 -4.51 11.50 5.54
CA THR A 58 -3.53 10.42 5.37
C THR A 58 -2.71 10.62 4.09
N ASP A 59 -1.41 10.33 4.17
CA ASP A 59 -0.48 10.49 3.05
C ASP A 59 -0.52 9.33 2.06
N GLY A 60 -0.68 8.12 2.59
CA GLY A 60 -0.66 6.90 1.82
C GLY A 60 -1.61 5.85 2.36
N ILE A 61 -2.11 5.01 1.46
CA ILE A 61 -2.89 3.82 1.78
C ILE A 61 -2.26 2.62 1.09
N MET A 62 -2.05 1.54 1.84
CA MET A 62 -1.58 0.26 1.32
C MET A 62 -2.77 -0.65 1.03
N ILE A 63 -2.78 -1.29 -0.14
CA ILE A 63 -3.85 -2.18 -0.59
C ILE A 63 -3.49 -3.64 -0.31
N ALA A 64 -4.42 -4.37 0.29
CA ALA A 64 -4.30 -5.78 0.63
C ALA A 64 -4.39 -6.70 -0.60
N HIS A 65 -3.79 -7.89 -0.49
CA HIS A 65 -3.97 -8.99 -1.44
C HIS A 65 -5.12 -9.91 -1.02
N ILE A 66 -6.36 -9.39 -1.07
CA ILE A 66 -7.59 -10.15 -0.76
C ILE A 66 -8.54 -10.14 -1.94
N LEU A 67 -9.26 -11.24 -2.17
CA LEU A 67 -10.32 -11.34 -3.16
C LEU A 67 -11.68 -11.07 -2.51
N LEU A 68 -12.49 -10.22 -3.14
CA LEU A 68 -13.82 -9.83 -2.66
C LEU A 68 -14.85 -10.14 -3.76
N PRO A 69 -15.33 -11.39 -3.91
CA PRO A 69 -16.07 -11.81 -5.10
C PRO A 69 -17.40 -11.08 -5.34
N LYS A 70 -17.99 -10.50 -4.30
CA LYS A 70 -19.20 -9.68 -4.41
C LYS A 70 -18.95 -8.26 -4.95
N ILE A 71 -17.69 -7.87 -5.13
CA ILE A 71 -17.26 -6.54 -5.59
C ILE A 71 -16.44 -6.68 -6.88
N ASP A 72 -15.45 -7.56 -6.87
CA ASP A 72 -14.65 -7.94 -8.04
C ASP A 72 -14.28 -9.42 -7.89
N SER A 73 -14.88 -10.27 -8.72
CA SER A 73 -14.68 -11.73 -8.71
C SER A 73 -13.34 -12.16 -9.30
N ASP A 74 -12.72 -11.29 -10.10
CA ASP A 74 -11.64 -11.68 -10.98
C ASP A 74 -10.28 -11.20 -10.45
N ASN A 75 -10.29 -10.09 -9.70
CA ASN A 75 -9.07 -9.45 -9.22
C ASN A 75 -9.06 -9.27 -7.70
N PRO A 76 -7.95 -9.66 -7.04
CA PRO A 76 -7.66 -9.20 -5.70
C PRO A 76 -7.69 -7.67 -5.62
N ALA A 77 -7.99 -7.13 -4.44
CA ALA A 77 -8.10 -5.69 -4.19
C ALA A 77 -6.90 -4.89 -4.73
N SER A 78 -5.68 -5.40 -4.56
CA SER A 78 -4.43 -4.80 -5.06
C SER A 78 -4.31 -4.70 -6.59
N MET A 79 -5.21 -5.32 -7.35
CA MET A 79 -5.26 -5.32 -8.81
C MET A 79 -6.64 -4.90 -9.35
N SER A 80 -7.59 -4.56 -8.48
CA SER A 80 -8.97 -4.24 -8.86
C SER A 80 -9.15 -2.75 -9.09
N LYS A 81 -9.53 -2.37 -10.31
CA LYS A 81 -9.89 -0.98 -10.63
C LYS A 81 -11.15 -0.54 -9.87
N THR A 82 -12.10 -1.45 -9.67
CA THR A 82 -13.32 -1.21 -8.89
C THR A 82 -12.98 -0.80 -7.46
N ILE A 83 -12.01 -1.48 -6.84
CA ILE A 83 -11.63 -1.19 -5.45
C ILE A 83 -10.68 0.01 -5.36
N ILE A 84 -9.65 0.09 -6.20
CA ILE A 84 -8.63 1.15 -6.08
C ILE A 84 -9.11 2.47 -6.70
N THR A 85 -9.57 2.46 -7.94
CA THR A 85 -10.02 3.69 -8.60
C THR A 85 -11.42 4.05 -8.12
N ASN A 86 -12.41 3.20 -8.34
CA ASN A 86 -13.80 3.60 -8.13
C ASN A 86 -14.15 3.78 -6.65
N MET A 87 -13.81 2.81 -5.80
CA MET A 87 -14.10 2.93 -4.37
C MET A 87 -13.14 3.89 -3.66
N LEU A 88 -11.82 3.65 -3.71
CA LEU A 88 -10.89 4.44 -2.91
C LEU A 88 -10.66 5.86 -3.46
N ARG A 89 -10.41 6.02 -4.76
CA ARG A 89 -10.07 7.35 -5.32
C ARG A 89 -11.29 8.20 -5.66
N ASP A 90 -12.33 7.59 -6.21
CA ASP A 90 -13.51 8.32 -6.68
C ASP A 90 -14.55 8.47 -5.55
N GLU A 91 -15.06 7.37 -4.98
CA GLU A 91 -16.09 7.41 -3.93
C GLU A 91 -15.57 7.97 -2.60
N MET A 92 -14.40 7.53 -2.13
CA MET A 92 -13.80 8.01 -0.87
C MET A 92 -12.90 9.24 -1.06
N ASP A 93 -12.84 9.80 -2.27
CA ASP A 93 -12.08 11.00 -2.62
C ASP A 93 -10.58 10.97 -2.26
N PHE A 94 -9.94 9.79 -2.18
CA PHE A 94 -8.55 9.70 -1.73
C PHE A 94 -7.53 10.21 -2.77
N LYS A 95 -6.81 11.27 -2.41
CA LYS A 95 -5.82 11.95 -3.28
C LYS A 95 -4.35 11.62 -2.98
N GLY A 96 -4.07 10.88 -1.92
CA GLY A 96 -2.72 10.48 -1.53
C GLY A 96 -2.16 9.34 -2.36
N ILE A 97 -1.00 8.81 -1.96
CA ILE A 97 -0.37 7.69 -2.66
C ILE A 97 -1.09 6.37 -2.36
N VAL A 98 -1.22 5.53 -3.39
CA VAL A 98 -1.66 4.14 -3.22
C VAL A 98 -0.45 3.24 -3.43
N ILE A 99 -0.15 2.39 -2.45
CA ILE A 99 0.95 1.43 -2.49
C ILE A 99 0.40 0.00 -2.37
N THR A 100 0.98 -0.98 -3.06
CA THR A 100 0.60 -2.38 -2.84
C THR A 100 1.20 -2.90 -1.54
N ASP A 101 0.59 -3.93 -0.96
CA ASP A 101 1.36 -4.86 -0.11
C ASP A 101 2.42 -5.59 -0.97
N ASP A 102 3.28 -6.40 -0.34
CA ASP A 102 4.39 -7.03 -1.04
C ASP A 102 3.93 -8.03 -2.11
N MET A 103 4.26 -7.71 -3.37
CA MET A 103 3.89 -8.53 -4.52
C MET A 103 4.56 -9.91 -4.54
N THR A 104 5.53 -10.16 -3.66
CA THR A 104 6.17 -11.48 -3.51
C THR A 104 5.41 -12.44 -2.58
N MET A 105 4.35 -11.97 -1.92
CA MET A 105 3.50 -12.78 -1.04
C MET A 105 2.78 -13.90 -1.80
N GLY A 106 2.51 -15.01 -1.11
CA GLY A 106 1.88 -16.20 -1.67
C GLY A 106 0.52 -15.95 -2.33
N ALA A 107 -0.26 -14.99 -1.85
CA ALA A 107 -1.50 -14.54 -2.48
C ALA A 107 -1.31 -14.10 -3.94
N ILE A 108 -0.15 -13.53 -4.28
CA ILE A 108 0.18 -13.09 -5.63
C ILE A 108 0.97 -14.17 -6.38
N VAL A 109 2.18 -14.53 -5.91
CA VAL A 109 3.12 -15.34 -6.71
C VAL A 109 2.66 -16.77 -6.97
N LYS A 110 1.71 -17.31 -6.20
CA LYS A 110 1.13 -18.64 -6.46
C LYS A 110 -0.02 -18.63 -7.47
N ASN A 111 -0.60 -17.46 -7.74
CA ASN A 111 -1.82 -17.32 -8.53
C ASN A 111 -1.61 -16.47 -9.80
N TYR A 112 -0.60 -15.61 -9.82
CA TYR A 112 -0.38 -14.63 -10.87
C TYR A 112 1.11 -14.52 -11.22
N ASN A 113 1.39 -14.19 -12.49
CA ASN A 113 2.71 -13.72 -12.87
C ASN A 113 2.95 -12.33 -12.23
N ILE A 114 4.02 -12.17 -11.47
CA ILE A 114 4.30 -10.95 -10.68
C ILE A 114 4.42 -9.69 -11.55
N GLY A 115 5.00 -9.79 -12.75
CA GLY A 115 5.14 -8.67 -13.68
C GLY A 115 3.80 -8.19 -14.22
N GLU A 116 2.96 -9.11 -14.70
CA GLU A 116 1.61 -8.77 -15.16
C GLU A 116 0.69 -8.33 -14.00
N ALA A 117 0.87 -8.88 -12.80
CA ALA A 117 0.17 -8.43 -11.60
C ALA A 117 0.53 -6.96 -11.26
N ALA A 118 1.80 -6.58 -11.38
CA ALA A 118 2.24 -5.20 -11.20
C ALA A 118 1.63 -4.25 -12.25
N VAL A 119 1.61 -4.66 -13.53
CA VAL A 119 0.96 -3.88 -14.61
C VAL A 119 -0.52 -3.67 -14.33
N ARG A 120 -1.24 -4.73 -13.92
CA ARG A 120 -2.66 -4.64 -13.54
C ARG A 120 -2.86 -3.69 -12.36
N SER A 121 -2.02 -3.77 -11.33
CA SER A 121 -2.09 -2.89 -10.17
C SER A 121 -1.90 -1.40 -10.52
N ILE A 122 -0.92 -1.07 -11.37
CA ILE A 122 -0.71 0.31 -11.84
C ILE A 122 -1.94 0.81 -12.62
N ASN A 123 -2.47 -0.01 -13.52
CA ASN A 123 -3.65 0.32 -14.32
C ASN A 123 -4.93 0.43 -13.47
N ALA A 124 -5.00 -0.29 -12.35
CA ALA A 124 -6.09 -0.19 -11.37
C ALA A 124 -6.03 1.09 -10.53
N GLY A 125 -4.88 1.79 -10.49
CA GLY A 125 -4.73 3.09 -9.83
C GLY A 125 -3.70 3.15 -8.70
N SER A 126 -2.94 2.06 -8.47
CA SER A 126 -1.78 2.06 -7.57
C SER A 126 -0.70 2.99 -8.12
N ASP A 127 0.05 3.64 -7.22
CA ASP A 127 1.16 4.52 -7.56
C ASP A 127 2.51 3.85 -7.34
N ILE A 128 2.65 3.05 -6.28
CA ILE A 128 3.89 2.35 -5.91
C ILE A 128 3.64 0.84 -5.82
N ILE A 129 4.50 0.06 -6.47
CA ILE A 129 4.53 -1.40 -6.38
C ILE A 129 5.64 -1.82 -5.41
N LEU A 130 5.28 -2.60 -4.40
CA LEU A 130 6.22 -3.12 -3.40
C LEU A 130 6.73 -4.51 -3.80
N VAL A 131 8.05 -4.68 -3.87
CA VAL A 131 8.72 -5.97 -4.16
C VAL A 131 9.87 -6.15 -3.17
N CYS A 132 9.62 -6.88 -2.08
CA CYS A 132 10.56 -6.98 -0.97
C CYS A 132 11.60 -8.10 -1.12
N HIS A 133 11.34 -9.12 -1.94
CA HIS A 133 12.16 -10.33 -1.99
C HIS A 133 12.55 -10.78 -3.40
N GLY A 134 13.83 -11.10 -3.58
CA GLY A 134 14.39 -11.65 -4.81
C GLY A 134 14.72 -10.59 -5.85
N PHE A 135 16.00 -10.49 -6.22
CA PHE A 135 16.47 -9.57 -7.26
C PHE A 135 15.79 -9.86 -8.61
N ASP A 136 15.66 -11.15 -8.97
CA ASP A 136 15.01 -11.55 -10.22
C ASP A 136 13.53 -11.13 -10.27
N ASN A 137 12.82 -11.12 -9.14
CA ASN A 137 11.44 -10.63 -9.07
C ASN A 137 11.39 -9.11 -9.32
N GLN A 138 12.34 -8.36 -8.76
CA GLN A 138 12.45 -6.91 -8.98
C GLN A 138 12.70 -6.61 -10.47
N VAL A 139 13.63 -7.33 -11.09
CA VAL A 139 13.93 -7.21 -12.53
C VAL A 139 12.69 -7.54 -13.37
N ALA A 140 12.02 -8.67 -13.10
CA ALA A 140 10.84 -9.09 -13.82
C ALA A 140 9.69 -8.06 -13.76
N VAL A 141 9.46 -7.46 -12.59
CA VAL A 141 8.46 -6.39 -12.42
C VAL A 141 8.85 -5.13 -13.19
N ILE A 142 10.10 -4.69 -13.09
CA ILE A 142 10.58 -3.51 -13.81
C ILE A 142 10.46 -3.71 -15.33
N ASP A 143 10.87 -4.86 -15.85
CA ASP A 143 10.82 -5.16 -17.27
C ASP A 143 9.38 -5.23 -17.79
N ALA A 144 8.48 -5.86 -17.04
CA ALA A 144 7.06 -5.91 -17.38
C ALA A 144 6.42 -4.51 -17.44
N LEU A 145 6.70 -3.66 -16.45
CA LEU A 145 6.21 -2.28 -16.40
C LEU A 145 6.78 -1.43 -17.55
N ARG A 146 8.09 -1.54 -17.82
CA ARG A 146 8.73 -0.84 -18.95
C ARG A 146 8.15 -1.26 -20.28
N LYS A 147 7.96 -2.57 -20.49
CA LYS A 147 7.32 -3.11 -21.69
C LYS A 147 5.89 -2.61 -21.81
N ALA A 148 5.11 -2.65 -20.73
CA ALA A 148 3.71 -2.20 -20.71
C ALA A 148 3.56 -0.69 -20.98
N ALA A 149 4.51 0.14 -20.52
CA ALA A 149 4.55 1.55 -20.86
C ALA A 149 4.92 1.74 -22.35
N SER A 150 5.93 1.01 -22.84
CA SER A 150 6.39 1.11 -24.23
C SER A 150 5.36 0.62 -25.25
N ASP A 151 4.57 -0.40 -24.92
CA ASP A 151 3.53 -0.96 -25.78
C ASP A 151 2.14 -0.33 -25.57
N GLY A 152 2.04 0.68 -24.69
CA GLY A 152 0.83 1.48 -24.47
C GLY A 152 -0.21 0.84 -23.54
N ARG A 153 0.04 -0.35 -22.98
CA ARG A 153 -0.82 -0.96 -21.95
C ARG A 153 -0.89 -0.14 -20.67
N ILE A 154 0.14 0.64 -20.36
CA ILE A 154 0.12 1.70 -19.34
C ILE A 154 0.22 3.03 -20.08
N THR A 155 -0.82 3.84 -19.98
CA THR A 155 -0.83 5.15 -20.65
C THR A 155 0.11 6.15 -19.97
N GLN A 156 0.70 7.07 -20.76
CA GLN A 156 1.52 8.15 -20.20
C GLN A 156 0.76 8.96 -19.14
N LYS A 157 -0.53 9.23 -19.37
CA LYS A 157 -1.41 9.90 -18.40
C LYS A 157 -1.44 9.18 -17.06
N ARG A 158 -1.56 7.85 -17.04
CA ARG A 158 -1.58 7.06 -15.79
C ARG A 158 -0.24 7.16 -15.05
N ILE A 159 0.87 7.18 -15.78
CA ILE A 159 2.21 7.36 -15.22
C ILE A 159 2.34 8.76 -14.61
N ASP A 160 1.94 9.80 -15.33
CA ASP A 160 2.03 11.20 -14.87
C ASP A 160 1.19 11.44 -13.62
N GLU A 161 -0.01 10.88 -13.56
CA GLU A 161 -0.88 10.93 -12.38
C GLU A 161 -0.24 10.28 -11.14
N SER A 162 0.44 9.14 -11.32
CA SER A 162 1.16 8.46 -10.24
C SER A 162 2.37 9.29 -9.78
N LEU A 163 3.19 9.69 -10.75
CA LEU A 163 4.42 10.45 -10.52
C LEU A 163 4.14 11.78 -9.82
N TYR A 164 3.07 12.49 -10.22
CA TYR A 164 2.64 13.71 -9.56
C TYR A 164 2.39 13.51 -8.06
N ARG A 165 1.66 12.45 -7.67
CA ARG A 165 1.38 12.16 -6.25
C ARG A 165 2.66 11.83 -5.49
N ILE A 166 3.54 11.02 -6.07
CA ILE A 166 4.82 10.63 -5.46
C ILE A 166 5.70 11.86 -5.25
N ILE A 167 5.88 12.70 -6.27
CA ILE A 167 6.71 13.92 -6.17
C ILE A 167 6.08 14.91 -5.18
N LYS A 168 4.76 15.11 -5.22
CA LYS A 168 4.04 15.95 -4.26
C LYS A 168 4.29 15.48 -2.82
N LEU A 169 4.26 14.17 -2.56
CA LEU A 169 4.55 13.61 -1.24
C LEU A 169 6.01 13.80 -0.84
N LYS A 170 6.96 13.51 -1.73
CA LYS A 170 8.40 13.74 -1.48
C LYS A 170 8.67 15.21 -1.14
N ASN A 171 8.05 16.14 -1.86
CA ASN A 171 8.16 17.58 -1.61
C ASN A 171 7.54 17.98 -0.26
N LYS A 172 6.36 17.46 0.08
CA LYS A 172 5.71 17.70 1.39
C LYS A 172 6.64 17.37 2.56
N TYR A 173 7.43 16.30 2.42
CA TYR A 173 8.34 15.82 3.46
C TYR A 173 9.80 16.25 3.28
N MET A 174 10.09 17.09 2.28
CA MET A 174 11.45 17.54 1.94
C MET A 174 12.43 16.38 1.80
N LEU A 175 11.99 15.26 1.22
CA LEU A 175 12.85 14.11 1.03
C LEU A 175 13.97 14.46 0.04
N ALA A 176 15.22 14.23 0.47
CA ALA A 176 16.40 14.33 -0.36
C ALA A 176 16.98 12.93 -0.57
N ASP A 177 17.65 12.71 -1.69
CA ASP A 177 18.36 11.45 -1.98
C ASP A 177 19.69 11.35 -1.19
N LYS A 178 19.71 11.90 0.03
CA LYS A 178 20.83 11.81 0.95
C LYS A 178 20.57 10.66 1.93
N PRO A 179 21.55 9.79 2.18
CA PRO A 179 21.42 8.79 3.24
C PRO A 179 21.07 9.48 4.56
N SER A 180 20.14 8.90 5.32
CA SER A 180 19.97 9.26 6.72
C SER A 180 21.20 8.80 7.50
N GLU A 181 21.68 9.61 8.43
CA GLU A 181 22.68 9.15 9.40
C GLU A 181 22.13 7.92 10.15
N PRO A 182 22.96 6.89 10.39
CA PRO A 182 22.53 5.73 11.13
C PRO A 182 22.08 6.15 12.53
N ALA A 183 21.02 5.52 13.03
CA ALA A 183 20.54 5.77 14.38
C ALA A 183 21.62 5.40 15.40
N ASP A 184 21.78 6.22 16.45
CA ASP A 184 22.64 5.89 17.58
C ASP A 184 21.95 4.82 18.45
N VAL A 185 22.18 3.56 18.08
CA VAL A 185 21.63 2.39 18.76
C VAL A 185 22.06 2.34 20.23
N SER A 186 23.26 2.82 20.55
CA SER A 186 23.78 2.82 21.93
C SER A 186 22.97 3.75 22.81
N ASN A 187 22.72 4.98 22.35
CA ASN A 187 21.90 5.95 23.07
C ASN A 187 20.45 5.48 23.22
N ILE A 188 19.85 4.93 22.15
CA ILE A 188 18.50 4.36 22.20
C ILE A 188 18.42 3.25 23.27
N ASN A 189 19.39 2.33 23.29
CA ASN A 189 19.44 1.26 24.28
C ASN A 189 19.61 1.78 25.71
N GLN A 190 20.41 2.84 25.92
CA GLN A 190 20.54 3.48 27.23
C GLN A 190 19.21 4.10 27.68
N HIS A 191 18.49 4.77 26.77
CA HIS A 191 17.19 5.36 27.06
C HIS A 191 16.15 4.30 27.41
N ILE A 192 16.08 3.20 26.64
CA ILE A 192 15.19 2.06 26.93
C ILE A 192 15.49 1.49 28.32
N LYS A 193 16.77 1.27 28.66
CA LYS A 193 17.18 0.78 29.99
C LYS A 193 16.77 1.74 31.11
N SER A 194 16.94 3.05 30.90
CA SER A 194 16.53 4.07 31.88
C SER A 194 15.03 4.01 32.18
N VAL A 195 14.20 3.93 31.14
CA VAL A 195 12.74 3.80 31.27
C VAL A 195 12.37 2.48 31.94
N LEU A 196 12.95 1.35 31.51
CA LEU A 196 12.68 0.06 32.14
C LEU A 196 13.01 0.05 33.64
N ASN A 197 14.14 0.66 34.02
CA ASN A 197 14.55 0.77 35.42
C ASN A 197 13.61 1.67 36.26
N SER A 198 12.85 2.58 35.65
CA SER A 198 11.86 3.38 36.37
C SER A 198 10.55 2.64 36.64
N TYR A 199 10.24 1.60 35.85
CA TYR A 199 9.01 0.79 36.01
C TYR A 199 9.24 -0.57 36.69
N MET A 200 10.49 -1.05 36.76
CA MET A 200 10.85 -2.32 37.41
C MET A 200 11.36 -2.17 38.86
N LYS A 201 11.16 -1.00 39.48
CA LYS A 201 11.32 -0.80 40.93
C LYS A 201 9.97 -0.94 41.63
#